data_AF-A0A928SK69-F1
#
_entry.id   AF-A0A928SK69-F1
#
_cell.length_a   1.000
_cell.length_b   1.000
_cell.length_c   1.000
_cell.angle_alpha   90.00
_cell.angle_beta   90.00
_cell.angle_gamma   90.00
#
_symmetry.space_group_name_H-M   'P 1'
#
loop_
_entity.id
_entity.type
_entity.pdbx_description
1 polymer ?
#
loop_
_entity_poly.entity_id
_entity_poly.type
_entity_poly.pdbx_seq_one_letter_code
_entity_poly.pdbx_strand_id
1 'polypeptide(L)' 'MPKRWIVERIFAWLGRNRILSKEYERLTQTSESDVYIASIRLMLRRLDRRQTVPNF' A
#
# COMPACT_ATOMS: atom_id res chain seq x y z
N MET A 1 -20.57 -12.09 3.34
CA MET A 1 -19.14 -12.46 3.60
C MET A 1 -18.35 -11.24 4.11
N PRO A 2 -18.30 -11.00 5.43
CA PRO A 2 -17.75 -9.78 6.03
C PRO A 2 -16.22 -9.69 6.06
N LYS A 3 -15.48 -10.51 5.28
CA LYS A 3 -14.00 -10.48 5.20
C LYS A 3 -13.47 -10.03 3.84
N ARG A 4 -14.32 -10.02 2.80
CA ARG A 4 -13.94 -9.61 1.44
C ARG A 4 -13.42 -8.18 1.37
N TRP A 5 -14.02 -7.27 2.15
CA TRP A 5 -13.64 -5.87 2.19
C TRP A 5 -12.17 -5.66 2.60
N ILE A 6 -11.56 -6.58 3.36
CA ILE A 6 -10.15 -6.46 3.76
C ILE A 6 -9.26 -6.59 2.53
N VAL A 7 -9.54 -7.58 1.69
CA VAL A 7 -8.80 -7.87 0.46
C VAL A 7 -9.02 -6.75 -0.56
N GLU A 8 -10.27 -6.35 -0.78
CA GLU A 8 -10.62 -5.24 -1.68
C GLU A 8 -9.93 -3.93 -1.26
N ARG A 9 -9.82 -3.67 0.04
CA ARG A 9 -9.12 -2.49 0.56
C ARG A 9 -7.61 -2.52 0.33
N ILE A 10 -6.98 -3.69 0.40
CA ILE A 10 -5.55 -3.84 0.05
C ILE A 10 -5.36 -3.54 -1.44
N PHE A 11 -6.19 -4.11 -2.31
CA PHE A 11 -6.14 -3.82 -3.74
C PHE A 11 -6.40 -2.35 -4.06
N ALA A 12 -7.33 -1.70 -3.36
CA ALA A 12 -7.57 -0.26 -3.51
C ALA A 12 -6.34 0.58 -3.12
N TRP A 13 -5.59 0.19 -2.08
CA TRP A 13 -4.35 0.88 -1.70
C TRP A 13 -3.21 0.62 -2.69
N LEU A 14 -3.08 -0.60 -3.21
CA LEU A 14 -2.09 -0.93 -4.23
C LEU A 14 -2.37 -0.17 -5.53
N GLY A 15 -3.63 -0.11 -5.97
CA GLY A 15 -4.06 0.63 -7.17
C GLY A 15 -3.89 2.16 -7.06
N ARG A 16 -3.71 2.71 -5.85
CA ARG A 16 -3.37 4.13 -5.65
C ARG A 16 -1.89 4.42 -5.93
N ASN A 17 -1.02 3.42 -5.96
CA ASN A 17 0.38 3.59 -6.33
C ASN A 17 0.49 3.64 -7.85
N ARG A 18 0.94 4.78 -8.39
CA ARG A 18 1.07 5.01 -9.84
C ARG A 18 1.89 3.92 -10.55
N ILE A 19 2.91 3.40 -9.86
CA ILE A 19 3.80 2.34 -10.38
C ILE A 19 3.02 1.03 -10.59
N LEU A 20 2.16 0.65 -9.64
CA LEU A 20 1.33 -0.55 -9.73
C LEU A 20 0.06 -0.36 -10.57
N SER A 21 -0.37 0.88 -10.79
CA SER A 21 -1.56 1.20 -11.60
C SER A 21 -1.37 0.90 -13.08
N LYS A 22 -0.12 0.86 -13.55
CA LYS A 22 0.24 0.45 -14.91
C LYS A 22 1.50 -0.37 -14.80
N GLU A 23 1.39 -1.66 -15.05
CA GLU A 23 2.51 -2.58 -15.06
C GLU A 23 3.41 -2.24 -16.26
N TYR A 24 4.36 -1.33 -16.03
CA TYR A 24 5.38 -0.95 -17.00
C TYR A 24 6.62 -1.85 -16.90
N GLU A 25 6.72 -2.59 -15.81
CA GLU A 25 7.83 -3.45 -15.47
C GLU A 25 7.83 -4.72 -16.32
N ARG A 26 8.97 -5.04 -16.94
CA ARG A 26 9.13 -6.24 -17.78
C ARG A 26 9.45 -7.50 -16.96
N LEU A 27 9.90 -7.32 -15.71
CA LEU A 27 10.36 -8.38 -14.82
C LEU A 27 9.40 -8.51 -13.64
N THR A 28 9.02 -9.74 -13.30
CA THR A 28 8.18 -10.02 -12.14
C THR A 28 8.82 -9.60 -10.82
N GLN A 29 10.15 -9.63 -10.74
CA GLN A 29 10.92 -9.21 -9.57
C GLN A 29 10.78 -7.72 -9.24
N THR A 30 10.64 -6.86 -10.26
CA THR A 30 10.45 -5.42 -10.03
C THR A 30 9.02 -5.14 -9.60
N SER A 31 8.02 -5.78 -10.23
CA SER A 31 6.62 -5.74 -9.76
C SER A 31 6.48 -6.20 -8.29
N GLU A 32 7.19 -7.26 -7.89
CA GLU A 32 7.18 -7.73 -6.50
C GLU A 32 7.78 -6.68 -5.54
N SER A 33 8.90 -6.09 -5.93
CA SER A 33 9.56 -5.02 -5.18
C SER A 33 8.65 -3.81 -4.99
N ASP A 34 7.89 -3.44 -6.02
CA ASP A 34 6.95 -2.33 -5.96
C ASP A 34 5.77 -2.58 -5.00
N VAL A 35 5.30 -3.83 -4.90
CA VAL A 35 4.28 -4.22 -3.92
C VAL A 35 4.82 -4.09 -2.49
N TYR A 36 6.07 -4.49 -2.24
CA TYR A 36 6.70 -4.30 -0.93
C TYR A 36 6.87 -2.82 -0.59
N ILE A 37 7.35 -2.00 -1.52
CA ILE A 37 7.50 -0.55 -1.33
C ILE A 37 6.16 0.11 -1.05
N ALA A 38 5.10 -0.24 -1.80
CA ALA A 38 3.76 0.27 -1.57
C ALA A 38 3.24 -0.06 -0.15
N SER A 39 3.51 -1.28 0.32
CA SER A 39 3.14 -1.74 1.66
C SER A 39 3.91 -0.99 2.75
N ILE A 40 5.21 -0.77 2.58
CA ILE A 40 6.05 0.01 3.51
C ILE A 40 5.53 1.45 3.61
N ARG A 41 5.26 2.11 2.49
CA ARG A 41 4.70 3.48 2.47
C ARG A 41 3.37 3.57 3.22
N LEU A 42 2.51 2.56 3.08
CA LEU A 42 1.25 2.49 3.82
C LEU A 42 1.49 2.36 5.33
N MET A 43 2.43 1.51 5.75
CA MET A 43 2.79 1.37 7.17
C MET A 43 3.36 2.67 7.74
N LEU A 44 4.26 3.34 7.01
CA LEU A 44 4.82 4.63 7.43
C LEU A 44 3.73 5.69 7.66
N ARG A 45 2.77 5.83 6.75
CA ARG A 45 1.64 6.76 6.92
C ARG A 45 0.77 6.43 8.14
N ARG A 46 0.65 5.15 8.50
CA ARG A 46 -0.09 4.73 9.70
C ARG A 46 0.67 5.03 10.98
N LEU A 47 2.00 4.90 10.96
CA LEU A 47 2.85 5.28 12.08
C LEU A 47 2.80 6.79 12.30
N ASP A 48 2.92 7.59 11.24
CA ASP A 48 2.85 9.04 11.30
C ASP A 48 1.50 9.53 11.87
N ARG A 49 0.37 8.99 11.39
CA ARG A 49 -0.96 9.28 11.94
C ARG A 49 -1.07 8.97 13.45
N ARG A 50 -0.35 7.95 13.95
CA ARG A 50 -0.34 7.62 15.38
C ARG A 50 0.51 8.60 16.20
N GLN A 51 1.50 9.24 15.60
CA GLN A 51 2.35 10.22 16.28
C GLN A 51 1.70 11.61 16.36
N THR A 52 0.77 11.93 15.46
CA THR A 52 0.11 13.24 15.40
C THR A 52 -0.96 13.48 16.47
N VAL A 53 -1.18 12.57 17.42
CA VAL A 53 -1.95 12.91 18.63
C VAL A 53 -1.04 13.79 19.49
N PRO A 54 -1.32 15.09 19.66
CA PRO A 54 -0.50 15.90 20.54
C PRO A 54 -0.66 15.33 21.95
N ASN A 55 0.45 14.95 22.58
CA ASN A 55 0.47 14.70 24.02
C ASN A 55 0.20 16.05 24.70
N PHE A 56 -1.06 16.30 25.07
CA PHE A 56 -1.46 17.39 25.95
C PHE A 56 -1.32 16.95 27.41
#